data_AF-V9W3G6-F1
#
_entry.id   AF-V9W3G6-F1
#
_cell.length_a   1.000
_cell.length_b   1.000
_cell.length_c   1.000
_cell.angle_alpha   90.00
_cell.angle_beta   90.00
_cell.angle_gamma   90.00
#
_symmetry.space_group_name_H-M   'P 1'
#
loop_
_entity.id
_entity.type
_entity.pdbx_description
1 polymer ?
#
loop_
_entity_poly.entity_id
_entity_poly.type
_entity_poly.pdbx_seq_one_letter_code
_entity_poly.pdbx_strand_id
1 'polypeptide(L)'
;MKNELKKELSELVPRIESFLKVWHSHLDCFDENDPEDMYLRTMFWDIWENIYSVLELQCLMEAEVLAEGPLIKDDYGKYYIESTDEYITTAFPIEYLEENGAEWKFSGVSKNEKDYYLTADPKLKMSGLRVRKKDVPFVYLKIALETLPPGEGIRDSKGC
;
A
#
# COMPACT_ATOMS: atom_id res chain seq x y z
N MET A 1 9.87 16.82 18.03
CA MET A 1 10.32 15.71 17.17
C MET A 1 9.20 14.97 16.43
N LYS A 2 8.36 14.12 17.06
CA LYS A 2 7.30 13.38 16.32
C LYS A 2 6.36 14.28 15.51
N ASN A 3 5.88 15.37 16.12
CA ASN A 3 4.97 16.31 15.47
C ASN A 3 5.68 17.16 14.40
N GLU A 4 6.98 17.42 14.56
CA GLU A 4 7.78 18.12 13.55
C GLU A 4 8.00 17.23 12.32
N LEU A 5 8.34 15.95 12.50
CA LEU A 5 8.47 15.00 11.40
C LEU A 5 7.15 14.82 10.64
N LYS A 6 6.02 14.72 11.36
CA LYS A 6 4.70 14.69 10.73
C LYS A 6 4.44 15.94 9.90
N LYS A 7 4.75 17.12 10.46
CA LYS A 7 4.57 18.40 9.77
C LYS A 7 5.41 18.48 8.48
N GLU A 8 6.70 18.16 8.55
CA GLU A 8 7.59 18.15 7.38
C GLU A 8 7.07 17.20 6.28
N LEU A 9 6.59 16.02 6.67
CA LEU A 9 6.02 15.05 5.74
C LEU A 9 4.72 15.58 5.11
N SER A 10 3.81 16.17 5.89
CA SER A 10 2.59 16.80 5.37
C SER A 10 2.89 17.95 4.39
N GLU A 11 3.98 18.69 4.59
CA GLU A 11 4.41 19.76 3.68
C GLU A 11 5.09 19.24 2.40
N LEU A 12 5.61 18.01 2.41
CA LEU A 12 6.21 17.37 1.25
C LEU A 12 5.15 16.87 0.25
N VAL A 13 3.99 16.42 0.73
CA VAL A 13 2.92 15.86 -0.12
C VAL A 13 2.54 16.76 -1.30
N PRO A 14 2.24 18.06 -1.12
CA PRO A 14 1.84 18.91 -2.26
C PRO A 14 2.95 19.06 -3.30
N ARG A 15 4.22 18.98 -2.89
CA ARG A 15 5.37 19.05 -3.80
C ARG A 15 5.50 17.77 -4.62
N ILE A 16 5.31 16.63 -3.97
CA ILE A 16 5.23 15.32 -4.62
C ILE A 16 4.09 15.35 -5.65
N GLU A 17 2.88 15.71 -5.26
CA GLU A 17 1.73 15.79 -6.17
C GLU A 17 1.99 16.73 -7.36
N SER A 18 2.67 17.86 -7.13
CA SER A 18 3.07 18.78 -8.19
C SER A 18 4.06 18.15 -9.17
N PHE A 19 5.08 17.46 -8.68
CA PHE A 19 6.04 16.73 -9.53
C PHE A 19 5.33 15.66 -10.37
N LEU A 20 4.43 14.91 -9.77
CA LEU A 20 3.68 13.84 -10.44
C LEU A 20 2.79 14.37 -11.56
N LYS A 21 2.15 15.52 -11.37
CA LYS A 21 1.39 16.19 -12.45
C LYS A 21 2.27 16.56 -13.64
N VAL A 22 3.48 17.09 -13.36
CA VAL A 22 4.44 17.45 -14.42
C VAL A 22 4.89 16.20 -15.16
N TRP A 23 5.26 15.13 -14.48
CA TRP A 23 5.62 13.90 -15.17
C TRP A 23 4.45 13.40 -16.01
N HIS A 24 3.25 13.21 -15.45
CA HIS A 24 2.12 12.65 -16.20
C HIS A 24 1.81 13.40 -17.50
N SER A 25 2.04 14.73 -17.54
CA SER A 25 1.85 15.52 -18.77
C SER A 25 2.93 15.33 -19.84
N HIS A 26 3.96 14.51 -19.58
CA HIS A 26 5.09 14.24 -20.47
C HIS A 26 5.29 12.74 -20.73
N LEU A 27 4.31 11.89 -20.42
CA LEU A 27 4.39 10.45 -20.69
C LEU A 27 4.54 10.13 -22.19
N ASP A 28 3.99 10.98 -23.05
CA ASP A 28 4.08 10.83 -24.51
C ASP A 28 5.43 11.30 -25.08
N CYS A 29 6.35 11.78 -24.24
CA CYS A 29 7.66 12.26 -24.69
C CYS A 29 8.72 11.16 -24.83
N PHE A 30 8.43 9.93 -24.42
CA PHE A 30 9.36 8.80 -24.52
C PHE A 30 9.14 8.04 -25.83
N ASP A 31 10.17 7.95 -26.68
CA ASP A 31 10.12 7.11 -27.89
C ASP A 31 10.26 5.62 -27.52
N GLU A 32 9.22 4.82 -27.81
CA GLU A 32 9.21 3.39 -27.55
C GLU A 32 10.27 2.61 -28.34
N ASN A 33 10.86 3.21 -29.37
CA ASN A 33 11.93 2.63 -30.18
C ASN A 33 13.33 3.08 -29.75
N ASP A 34 13.46 4.02 -28.81
CA ASP A 34 14.73 4.44 -28.22
C ASP A 34 14.95 3.75 -26.86
N PRO A 35 15.96 2.87 -26.74
CA PRO A 35 16.27 2.20 -25.48
C PRO A 35 16.59 3.13 -24.31
N GLU A 36 17.18 4.30 -24.56
CA GLU A 36 17.53 5.26 -23.50
C GLU A 36 16.27 5.94 -22.95
N ASP A 37 15.34 6.34 -23.84
CA ASP A 37 14.04 6.88 -23.44
C ASP A 37 13.24 5.85 -22.63
N MET A 38 13.24 4.59 -23.06
CA MET A 38 12.55 3.51 -22.33
C MET A 38 13.19 3.19 -20.98
N TYR A 39 14.52 3.30 -20.86
CA TYR A 39 15.20 3.20 -19.57
C TYR A 39 14.79 4.35 -18.65
N LEU A 40 14.79 5.59 -19.12
CA LEU A 40 14.36 6.75 -18.33
C LEU A 40 12.90 6.62 -17.90
N ARG A 41 12.00 6.19 -18.80
CA ARG A 41 10.60 5.91 -18.48
C ARG A 41 10.47 4.87 -17.34
N THR A 42 11.28 3.82 -17.38
CA THR A 42 11.31 2.79 -16.32
C THR A 42 11.84 3.35 -15.00
N MET A 43 12.94 4.12 -15.03
CA MET A 43 13.50 4.75 -13.84
C MET A 43 12.52 5.72 -13.19
N PHE A 44 11.80 6.47 -14.01
CA PHE A 44 10.70 7.28 -13.55
C PHE A 44 9.68 6.37 -12.88
N TRP A 45 9.11 5.37 -13.55
CA TRP A 45 8.13 4.44 -12.95
C TRP A 45 8.54 3.91 -11.56
N ASP A 46 9.80 3.50 -11.40
CA ASP A 46 10.32 3.07 -10.09
C ASP A 46 10.28 4.19 -9.03
N ILE A 47 10.58 5.43 -9.40
CA ILE A 47 10.42 6.61 -8.52
C ILE A 47 8.95 6.78 -8.10
N TRP A 48 7.99 6.60 -9.03
CA TRP A 48 6.56 6.65 -8.72
C TRP A 48 6.17 5.63 -7.65
N GLU A 49 6.54 4.36 -7.83
CA GLU A 49 6.22 3.28 -6.88
C GLU A 49 6.78 3.55 -5.47
N ASN A 50 7.98 4.12 -5.39
CA ASN A 50 8.58 4.52 -4.13
C ASN A 50 7.85 5.70 -3.48
N ILE A 51 7.50 6.72 -4.26
CA ILE A 51 6.71 7.87 -3.78
C ILE A 51 5.34 7.40 -3.28
N TYR A 52 4.68 6.53 -4.04
CA TYR A 52 3.39 5.97 -3.70
C TYR A 52 3.43 5.25 -2.34
N SER A 53 4.46 4.42 -2.12
CA SER A 53 4.69 3.74 -0.84
C SER A 53 4.84 4.72 0.33
N VAL A 54 5.54 5.84 0.13
CA VAL A 54 5.68 6.89 1.16
C VAL A 54 4.33 7.53 1.50
N LEU A 55 3.53 7.86 0.48
CA LEU A 55 2.20 8.45 0.68
C LEU A 55 1.25 7.48 1.40
N GLU A 56 1.28 6.20 1.04
CA GLU A 56 0.49 5.16 1.71
C GLU A 56 0.84 5.06 3.21
N LEU A 57 2.14 5.03 3.54
CA LEU A 57 2.62 5.00 4.92
C LEU A 57 2.20 6.27 5.68
N GLN A 58 2.23 7.44 5.05
CA GLN A 58 1.75 8.67 5.68
C GLN A 58 0.25 8.57 6.03
N CYS A 59 -0.59 8.11 5.10
CA CYS A 59 -2.01 7.91 5.37
C CYS A 59 -2.23 6.95 6.54
N LEU A 60 -1.50 5.84 6.56
CA LEU A 60 -1.52 4.88 7.68
C LEU A 60 -1.11 5.53 9.01
N MET A 61 -0.16 6.47 9.02
CA MET A 61 0.27 7.19 10.23
C MET A 61 -0.79 8.14 10.81
N GLU A 62 -1.77 8.52 10.00
CA GLU A 62 -2.84 9.47 10.34
C GLU A 62 -4.21 8.78 10.52
N ALA A 63 -4.41 7.62 9.89
CA ALA A 63 -5.64 6.87 9.93
C ALA A 63 -6.01 6.37 11.35
N GLU A 64 -7.31 6.43 11.64
CA GLU A 64 -7.88 5.95 12.90
C GLU A 64 -7.89 4.42 12.96
N VAL A 65 -7.78 3.85 14.17
CA VAL A 65 -7.89 2.41 14.38
C VAL A 65 -9.37 2.02 14.38
N LEU A 66 -9.78 1.20 13.43
CA LEU A 66 -11.15 0.67 13.32
C LEU A 66 -11.38 -0.55 14.19
N ALA A 67 -10.38 -1.43 14.24
CA ALA A 67 -10.46 -2.70 14.93
C ALA A 67 -9.07 -3.07 15.45
N GLU A 68 -9.01 -3.62 16.67
CA GLU A 68 -7.78 -4.11 17.28
C GLU A 68 -8.10 -5.33 18.13
N GLY A 69 -7.27 -6.36 18.04
CA GLY A 69 -7.46 -7.60 18.78
C GLY A 69 -6.54 -8.71 18.31
N PRO A 70 -6.55 -9.87 19.00
CA PRO A 70 -5.83 -11.04 18.53
C PRO A 70 -6.49 -11.61 17.27
N LEU A 71 -5.68 -12.16 16.37
CA LEU A 71 -6.16 -12.87 15.19
C LEU A 71 -6.63 -14.27 15.55
N ILE A 72 -7.87 -14.59 15.21
CA ILE A 72 -8.43 -15.95 15.27
C ILE A 72 -8.60 -16.51 13.87
N LYS A 73 -8.39 -17.82 13.73
CA LYS A 73 -8.59 -18.54 12.47
C LYS A 73 -9.85 -19.37 12.56
N ASP A 74 -10.74 -19.25 11.59
CA ASP A 74 -11.96 -20.06 11.51
C ASP A 74 -11.70 -21.43 10.87
N ASP A 75 -12.75 -22.27 10.83
CA ASP A 75 -12.70 -23.61 10.23
C ASP A 75 -12.50 -23.58 8.70
N TYR A 76 -12.74 -22.44 8.04
CA TYR A 76 -12.51 -22.23 6.61
C TYR A 76 -11.10 -21.68 6.30
N GLY A 77 -10.30 -21.49 7.33
CA GLY A 77 -8.93 -20.99 7.26
C GLY A 77 -8.81 -19.50 6.98
N LYS A 78 -9.86 -18.73 7.22
CA LYS A 78 -9.86 -17.26 7.19
C LYS A 78 -9.47 -16.71 8.56
N TYR A 79 -8.80 -15.56 8.54
CA TYR A 79 -8.39 -14.86 9.74
C TYR A 79 -9.32 -13.69 10.04
N TYR A 80 -9.65 -13.51 11.32
CA TYR A 80 -10.50 -12.44 11.82
C TYR A 80 -9.84 -11.79 13.03
N ILE A 81 -10.10 -10.50 13.24
CA ILE A 81 -9.77 -9.84 14.50
C ILE A 81 -10.83 -10.24 15.52
N GLU A 82 -10.43 -10.85 16.63
CA GLU A 82 -11.33 -11.33 17.68
C GLU A 82 -12.28 -10.21 18.14
N SER A 83 -13.54 -10.57 18.38
CA SER A 83 -14.63 -9.65 18.74
C SER A 83 -15.05 -8.66 17.65
N THR A 84 -14.67 -8.92 16.39
CA THR A 84 -15.11 -8.15 15.23
C THR A 84 -15.49 -9.07 14.06
N ASP A 85 -16.31 -8.58 13.13
CA ASP A 85 -16.60 -9.28 11.87
C ASP A 85 -15.56 -8.96 10.77
N GLU A 86 -14.46 -8.29 11.13
CA GLU A 86 -13.43 -7.87 10.21
C GLU A 86 -12.52 -9.05 9.84
N TYR A 87 -12.69 -9.54 8.62
CA TYR A 87 -11.86 -10.60 8.06
C TYR A 87 -10.68 -10.04 7.30
N ILE A 88 -9.54 -10.72 7.43
CA ILE A 88 -8.30 -10.37 6.78
C ILE A 88 -8.25 -10.99 5.39
N THR A 89 -7.90 -10.20 4.39
CA THR A 89 -7.72 -10.64 3.00
C THR A 89 -6.31 -10.40 2.49
N THR A 90 -5.99 -10.92 1.31
CA THR A 90 -4.73 -10.62 0.62
C THR A 90 -4.63 -9.14 0.26
N ALA A 91 -3.41 -8.61 0.27
CA ALA A 91 -3.07 -7.20 0.10
C ALA A 91 -3.71 -6.26 1.15
N PHE A 92 -4.29 -6.81 2.21
CA PHE A 92 -4.87 -6.02 3.27
C PHE A 92 -3.76 -5.47 4.19
N PRO A 93 -3.62 -4.13 4.33
CA PRO A 93 -2.64 -3.55 5.23
C PRO A 93 -3.08 -3.72 6.68
N ILE A 94 -2.18 -4.25 7.52
CA ILE A 94 -2.38 -4.35 8.97
C ILE A 94 -1.16 -3.86 9.72
N GLU A 95 -1.36 -3.52 10.99
CA GLU A 95 -0.27 -3.37 11.95
C GLU A 95 -0.34 -4.51 12.96
N TYR A 96 0.79 -5.10 13.31
CA TYR A 96 0.89 -6.21 14.26
C TYR A 96 1.87 -5.92 15.39
N LEU A 97 1.62 -6.55 16.52
CA LEU A 97 2.48 -6.52 17.70
C LEU A 97 2.94 -7.94 18.00
N GLU A 98 4.25 -8.16 18.04
CA GLU A 98 4.79 -9.42 18.54
C GLU A 98 4.47 -9.61 20.02
N GLU A 99 4.39 -10.85 20.49
CA GLU A 99 3.94 -11.21 21.85
C GLU A 99 4.71 -10.48 22.97
N ASN A 100 5.96 -10.11 22.73
CA ASN A 100 6.80 -9.31 23.63
C ASN A 100 7.34 -8.03 22.97
N GLY A 101 6.73 -7.61 21.86
CA GLY A 101 7.13 -6.43 21.10
C GLY A 101 6.70 -5.14 21.79
N ALA A 102 7.53 -4.11 21.69
CA ALA A 102 7.20 -2.76 22.16
C ALA A 102 6.64 -1.85 21.03
N GLU A 103 6.67 -2.32 19.78
CA GLU A 103 6.38 -1.52 18.59
C GLU A 103 5.36 -2.19 17.67
N TRP A 104 4.45 -1.37 17.15
CA TRP A 104 3.55 -1.79 16.08
C TRP A 104 4.32 -1.80 14.76
N LYS A 105 4.31 -2.95 14.09
CA LYS A 105 4.96 -3.14 12.79
C LYS A 105 3.92 -3.17 11.68
N PHE A 106 4.22 -2.52 10.56
CA PHE A 106 3.36 -2.54 9.38
C PHE A 106 3.62 -3.80 8.55
N SER A 107 2.57 -4.43 8.03
CA SER A 107 2.68 -5.51 7.05
C SER A 107 1.46 -5.56 6.15
N GLY A 108 1.68 -5.97 4.90
CA GLY A 108 0.61 -6.53 4.09
C GLY A 108 0.32 -7.98 4.50
N VAL A 109 -0.81 -8.50 4.04
CA VAL A 109 -1.14 -9.93 4.18
C VAL A 109 -1.13 -10.58 2.80
N SER A 110 -0.48 -11.72 2.68
CA SER A 110 -0.45 -12.52 1.46
C SER A 110 -0.92 -13.94 1.75
N LYS A 111 -1.16 -14.71 0.69
CA LYS A 111 -1.60 -16.10 0.76
C LYS A 111 -0.70 -16.95 -0.12
N ASN A 112 -0.24 -18.07 0.42
CA ASN A 112 0.43 -19.12 -0.35
C ASN A 112 -0.45 -20.38 -0.39
N GLU A 113 0.08 -21.48 -0.93
CA GLU A 113 -0.64 -22.76 -1.05
C GLU A 113 -1.07 -23.35 0.31
N LYS A 114 -0.42 -22.95 1.40
CA LYS A 114 -0.66 -23.50 2.75
C LYS A 114 -1.56 -22.61 3.57
N ASP A 115 -1.28 -21.30 3.62
CA ASP A 115 -1.97 -20.38 4.51
C ASP A 115 -1.76 -18.90 4.16
N TYR A 116 -2.42 -18.03 4.93
CA TYR A 116 -2.11 -16.60 5.00
C TYR A 116 -0.82 -16.36 5.80
N TYR A 117 -0.08 -15.32 5.41
CA TYR A 117 1.14 -14.88 6.10
C TYR A 117 1.32 -13.37 6.01
N LEU A 118 2.09 -12.81 6.95
CA LEU A 118 2.52 -11.41 6.94
C LEU A 118 3.68 -11.24 5.95
N THR A 119 3.58 -10.29 5.04
CA THR A 119 4.66 -10.03 4.07
C THR A 119 5.94 -9.52 4.74
N ALA A 120 5.84 -8.76 5.83
CA ALA A 120 6.99 -8.26 6.58
C ALA A 120 7.71 -9.35 7.37
N ASP A 121 6.97 -10.32 7.94
CA ASP A 121 7.51 -11.44 8.71
C ASP A 121 6.85 -12.77 8.30
N PRO A 122 7.22 -13.38 7.16
CA PRO A 122 6.53 -14.55 6.61
C PRO A 122 6.57 -15.82 7.48
N LYS A 123 7.47 -15.87 8.47
CA LYS A 123 7.63 -16.99 9.40
C LYS A 123 6.83 -16.80 10.69
N LEU A 124 6.30 -15.60 10.94
CA LEU A 124 5.54 -15.32 12.15
C LEU A 124 4.15 -15.96 12.06
N LYS A 125 3.75 -16.66 13.11
CA LYS A 125 2.43 -17.28 13.18
C LYS A 125 1.37 -16.20 13.36
N MET A 126 0.40 -16.13 12.44
CA MET A 126 -0.67 -15.13 12.49
C MET A 126 -1.71 -15.43 13.59
N SER A 127 -2.01 -16.70 13.89
CA SER A 127 -3.02 -17.02 14.91
C SER A 127 -2.55 -16.65 16.31
N GLY A 128 -3.38 -15.90 17.03
CA GLY A 128 -3.12 -15.32 18.35
C GLY A 128 -2.37 -13.99 18.29
N LEU A 129 -1.87 -13.57 17.12
CA LEU A 129 -1.11 -12.34 16.98
C LEU A 129 -2.03 -11.14 17.19
N ARG A 130 -1.62 -10.21 18.04
CA ARG A 130 -2.35 -8.95 18.23
C ARG A 130 -2.13 -8.08 17.01
N VAL A 131 -3.22 -7.69 16.36
CA VAL A 131 -3.20 -6.84 15.18
C VAL A 131 -4.18 -5.69 15.35
N ARG A 132 -4.00 -4.66 14.51
CA ARG A 132 -4.99 -3.62 14.33
C ARG A 132 -5.14 -3.24 12.88
N LYS A 133 -6.38 -2.90 12.53
CA LYS A 133 -6.82 -2.41 11.24
C LYS A 133 -7.13 -0.92 11.36
N LYS A 134 -6.71 -0.15 10.37
CA LYS A 134 -6.95 1.29 10.29
C LYS A 134 -7.93 1.65 9.18
N ASP A 135 -8.62 2.77 9.36
CA ASP A 135 -9.49 3.37 8.34
C ASP A 135 -8.62 4.13 7.33
N VAL A 136 -8.02 3.38 6.41
CA VAL A 136 -7.28 3.98 5.31
C VAL A 136 -8.28 4.20 4.17
N PRO A 137 -8.61 5.45 3.82
CA PRO A 137 -9.52 5.69 2.72
C PRO A 137 -8.97 5.08 1.43
N PHE A 138 -9.78 4.23 0.79
CA PHE A 138 -9.50 3.59 -0.51
C PHE A 138 -9.24 4.61 -1.65
N VAL A 139 -9.39 5.91 -1.36
CA VAL A 139 -9.24 7.05 -2.27
C VAL A 139 -7.81 7.19 -2.81
N TYR A 140 -6.78 6.67 -2.14
CA TYR A 140 -5.41 6.70 -2.69
C TYR A 140 -5.13 5.58 -3.69
N LEU A 141 -5.85 4.45 -3.59
CA LEU A 141 -5.94 3.47 -4.68
C LEU A 141 -6.63 4.08 -5.89
N LYS A 142 -7.59 4.99 -5.67
CA LYS A 142 -8.27 5.74 -6.73
C LYS A 142 -7.36 6.80 -7.36
N ILE A 143 -6.56 7.53 -6.59
CA ILE A 143 -5.53 8.43 -7.14
C ILE A 143 -4.54 7.62 -7.97
N ALA A 144 -4.00 6.50 -7.45
CA ALA A 144 -3.12 5.61 -8.20
C ALA A 144 -3.78 5.10 -9.49
N LEU A 145 -5.02 4.61 -9.44
CA LEU A 145 -5.76 4.12 -10.61
C LEU A 145 -6.15 5.22 -11.62
N GLU A 146 -6.43 6.44 -11.16
CA GLU A 146 -6.78 7.59 -12.01
C GLU A 146 -5.54 8.34 -12.54
N THR A 147 -4.36 8.10 -11.96
CA THR A 147 -3.07 8.63 -12.44
C THR A 147 -2.25 7.62 -13.26
N LEU A 148 -2.70 6.37 -13.39
CA LEU A 148 -2.11 5.43 -14.34
C LEU A 148 -2.22 6.01 -15.76
N PRO A 149 -1.15 5.97 -16.57
CA PRO A 149 -1.26 6.30 -17.99
C PRO A 149 -2.37 5.48 -18.66
N PRO A 150 -3.15 6.07 -19.58
CA PRO A 150 -4.12 5.32 -20.36
C PRO A 150 -3.38 4.27 -21.19
N GLY A 151 -3.49 3.00 -20.80
CA GLY A 151 -2.78 1.89 -21.44
C GLY A 151 -2.75 0.60 -20.62
N GLU A 152 -2.82 0.70 -19.29
CA GLU A 152 -2.83 -0.48 -18.41
C GLU A 152 -4.16 -0.71 -17.69
N GLY A 153 -5.05 0.29 -17.65
CA GLY A 153 -6.43 0.13 -17.21
C GLY A 153 -7.35 -0.21 -18.38
N ILE A 154 -7.65 -1.51 -18.57
CA ILE A 154 -8.62 -2.04 -19.54
C ILE A 154 -8.17 -1.82 -21.00
N ARG A 155 -7.62 -2.87 -21.62
CA ARG A 155 -7.60 -3.01 -23.09
C ARG A 155 -9.04 -3.19 -23.56
N ASP A 156 -9.76 -2.10 -23.75
CA ASP A 156 -10.89 -2.12 -24.67
C ASP A 156 -10.32 -2.18 -26.08
N SER A 157 -10.30 -3.40 -26.61
CA SER A 157 -10.04 -3.68 -28.01
C SER A 157 -11.12 -3.03 -28.89
N LYS A 158 -11.01 -1.75 -29.20
CA LYS A 158 -11.63 -1.13 -30.37
C LYS A 158 -10.70 -0.07 -30.93
N GLY A 159 -10.29 -0.31 -32.17
CA GLY A 159 -9.29 0.48 -32.86
C GLY A 159 -9.76 1.84 -33.35
N CYS A 160 -8.78 2.69 -33.60
CA CYS A 160 -8.46 3.30 -34.89
C CYS A 160 -6.99 3.72 -34.84
#